data_AF-A0A7Y6RGM1-F1
#
_entry.id   AF-A0A7Y6RGM1-F1
#
_cell.length_a   1.000
_cell.length_b   1.000
_cell.length_c   1.000
_cell.angle_alpha   90.00
_cell.angle_beta   90.00
_cell.angle_gamma   90.00
#
_symmetry.space_group_name_H-M   'P 1'
#
loop_
_entity.id
_entity.type
_entity.pdbx_description
1 polymer ?
#
loop_
_entity_poly.entity_id
_entity_poly.type
_entity_poly.pdbx_seq_one_letter_code
_entity_poly.pdbx_strand_id
1 'polypeptide(L)'
;MYGDETYPVTNPASGSTIANVSKAGRDETQSAIEGAQTAFRSWRRKTAKERSKIVRRWGELMLENQHDLATILTTEQGKPFTEALGEVAYAAGFLEWFAEEAKRIYGDVIPSHKANSRILVTKEPIGVVGAITPWNFPLAMITRKAAPAIAAGCSMVLKPSEETPLSALALATLAEEAGVPAGVFNVVSGDAPAIGGAIMDAKVVRKLSFTGSTQVGKLLMRQAADTVKKLSLELGGNAPFIVFDDADAAVLGAIAAKFRNTGQTCVCANRLYVQDAVYEEFTRKLAQAASELKVSEGFCEGACQGPLINAMALDKVQAHVADAAEKGGEILAGGKPSELGGTFYPPTVIGNANAKMMVTHEETFGPVAACYRFSSEEEVLSMANESDYGLSAYFYSVSAP
;
A
#
# COMPACT_ATOMS: atom_id res chain seq x y z
N MET A 1 19.44 7.94 26.18
CA MET A 1 20.11 8.69 25.10
C MET A 1 19.78 7.94 23.83
N TYR A 2 19.01 8.56 22.94
CA TYR A 2 18.71 8.00 21.62
C TYR A 2 20.00 8.02 20.78
N GLY A 3 20.28 6.99 19.99
CA GLY A 3 21.50 6.93 19.19
C GLY A 3 21.64 8.09 18.19
N ASP A 4 22.87 8.58 17.99
CA ASP A 4 23.18 9.66 17.03
C ASP A 4 23.23 9.19 15.56
N GLU A 5 22.92 7.91 15.29
CA GLU A 5 22.89 7.38 13.92
C GLU A 5 21.72 7.96 13.12
N THR A 6 22.00 8.30 11.87
CA THR A 6 20.99 8.75 10.90
C THR A 6 21.15 7.97 9.59
N TYR A 7 20.11 7.99 8.75
CA TYR A 7 20.18 7.51 7.38
C TYR A 7 19.60 8.57 6.41
N PRO A 8 20.12 8.65 5.18
CA PRO A 8 19.63 9.61 4.20
C PRO A 8 18.31 9.13 3.59
N VAL A 9 17.37 10.06 3.39
CA VAL A 9 16.20 9.89 2.51
C VAL A 9 16.52 10.58 1.20
N THR A 10 16.36 9.88 0.08
CA THR A 10 16.75 10.37 -1.26
C THR A 10 15.54 10.59 -2.14
N ASN A 11 15.59 11.60 -3.00
CA ASN A 11 14.58 11.78 -4.04
C ASN A 11 14.87 10.78 -5.18
N PRO A 12 13.95 9.86 -5.51
CA PRO A 12 14.20 8.84 -6.53
C PRO A 12 14.32 9.42 -7.96
N ALA A 13 13.80 10.61 -8.22
CA ALA A 13 13.91 11.25 -9.54
C ALA A 13 15.31 11.81 -9.81
N SER A 14 15.96 12.37 -8.79
CA SER A 14 17.26 13.05 -8.93
C SER A 14 18.44 12.29 -8.29
N GLY A 15 18.16 11.36 -7.39
CA GLY A 15 19.14 10.71 -6.52
C GLY A 15 19.68 11.61 -5.39
N SER A 16 19.20 12.86 -5.26
CA SER A 16 19.69 13.80 -4.25
C SER A 16 19.13 13.48 -2.85
N THR A 17 19.94 13.63 -1.82
CA THR A 17 19.48 13.55 -0.42
C THR A 17 18.53 14.71 -0.10
N ILE A 18 17.35 14.37 0.43
CA ILE A 18 16.31 15.31 0.88
C ILE A 18 16.58 15.71 2.34
N ALA A 19 16.77 14.71 3.20
CA ALA A 19 16.95 14.87 4.64
C ALA A 19 17.70 13.67 5.23
N ASN A 20 18.26 13.84 6.43
CA ASN A 20 18.73 12.73 7.25
C ASN A 20 17.72 12.48 8.37
N VAL A 21 17.31 11.23 8.55
CA VAL A 21 16.35 10.82 9.57
C VAL A 21 17.06 9.95 10.60
N SER A 22 16.71 10.10 11.87
CA SER A 22 17.23 9.26 12.95
C SER A 22 17.02 7.79 12.64
N LYS A 23 18.06 6.99 12.85
CA LYS A 23 18.05 5.55 12.60
C LYS A 23 17.76 4.82 13.91
N ALA A 24 16.48 4.70 14.23
CA ALA A 24 16.05 3.94 15.39
C ALA A 24 16.34 2.44 15.23
N GLY A 25 16.63 1.77 16.34
CA GLY A 25 16.81 0.34 16.42
C GLY A 25 15.91 -0.29 17.49
N ARG A 26 16.44 -1.34 18.12
CA ARG A 26 15.70 -2.15 19.07
C ARG A 26 15.29 -1.38 20.33
N ASP A 27 16.20 -0.58 20.89
CA ASP A 27 16.02 0.09 22.18
C ASP A 27 15.03 1.26 22.10
N GLU A 28 15.08 2.01 21.00
CA GLU A 28 14.10 3.06 20.70
C GLU A 28 12.71 2.48 20.48
N THR A 29 12.63 1.34 19.79
CA THR A 29 11.36 0.64 19.60
C THR A 29 10.78 0.16 20.93
N GLN A 30 11.62 -0.37 21.83
CA GLN A 30 11.20 -0.79 23.16
C GLN A 30 10.64 0.39 23.97
N SER A 31 11.32 1.54 23.91
CA SER A 31 10.87 2.79 24.55
C SER A 31 9.51 3.26 23.99
N ALA A 32 9.32 3.19 22.67
CA ALA A 32 8.05 3.53 22.02
C ALA A 32 6.92 2.56 22.42
N ILE A 33 7.21 1.26 22.56
CA ILE A 33 6.26 0.24 23.03
C ILE A 33 5.84 0.51 24.49
N GLU A 34 6.75 0.91 25.35
CA GLU A 34 6.46 1.29 26.75
C GLU A 34 5.60 2.54 26.84
N GLY A 35 5.90 3.55 26.02
CA GLY A 35 5.06 4.74 25.84
C GLY A 35 3.64 4.37 25.37
N ALA A 36 3.54 3.51 24.35
CA ALA A 36 2.27 3.02 23.83
C ALA A 36 1.45 2.24 24.87
N GLN A 37 2.11 1.38 25.65
CA GLN A 37 1.45 0.61 26.70
C GLN A 37 0.94 1.52 27.84
N THR A 38 1.67 2.57 28.16
CA THR A 38 1.27 3.56 29.18
C THR A 38 0.07 4.38 28.71
N ALA A 39 0.16 4.94 27.50
CA ALA A 39 -0.89 5.75 26.90
C ALA A 39 -2.19 4.96 26.66
N PHE A 40 -2.08 3.67 26.32
CA PHE A 40 -3.25 2.79 26.13
C PHE A 40 -4.20 2.79 27.34
N ARG A 41 -3.66 2.84 28.57
CA ARG A 41 -4.46 2.74 29.80
C ARG A 41 -5.46 3.89 29.95
N SER A 42 -5.06 5.11 29.60
CA SER A 42 -5.92 6.30 29.64
C SER A 42 -6.73 6.45 28.34
N TRP A 43 -6.12 6.19 27.19
CA TRP A 43 -6.77 6.32 25.88
C TRP A 43 -7.99 5.42 25.72
N ARG A 44 -7.90 4.15 26.13
CA ARG A 44 -9.02 3.20 26.05
C ARG A 44 -10.24 3.60 26.88
N ARG A 45 -10.06 4.50 27.86
CA ARG A 45 -11.13 5.00 28.75
C ARG A 45 -11.85 6.23 28.22
N LYS A 46 -11.30 6.93 27.23
CA LYS A 46 -12.03 8.00 26.53
C LYS A 46 -13.26 7.42 25.86
N THR A 47 -14.33 8.19 25.83
CA THR A 47 -15.55 7.80 25.12
C THR A 47 -15.28 7.68 23.62
N ALA A 48 -16.06 6.84 22.95
CA ALA A 48 -16.02 6.73 21.48
C ALA A 48 -16.22 8.10 20.79
N LYS A 49 -17.06 8.97 21.34
CA LYS A 49 -17.31 10.32 20.82
C LYS A 49 -16.09 11.23 20.93
N GLU A 50 -15.33 11.17 22.03
CA GLU A 50 -14.08 11.92 22.17
C GLU A 50 -13.03 11.45 21.17
N ARG A 51 -12.84 10.12 21.05
CA ARG A 51 -11.88 9.57 20.08
C ARG A 51 -12.27 9.91 18.64
N SER A 52 -13.55 9.81 18.30
CA SER A 52 -14.12 10.22 17.01
C SER A 52 -13.74 11.65 16.64
N LYS A 53 -13.90 12.61 17.56
CA LYS A 53 -13.55 14.02 17.31
C LYS A 53 -12.06 14.21 16.98
N ILE A 54 -11.17 13.56 17.73
CA ILE A 54 -9.72 13.66 17.54
C ILE A 54 -9.31 13.05 16.19
N VAL A 55 -9.79 11.83 15.88
CA VAL A 55 -9.46 11.15 14.61
C VAL A 55 -9.99 11.95 13.41
N ARG A 56 -11.19 12.53 13.51
CA ARG A 56 -11.74 13.40 12.47
C ARG A 56 -10.89 14.66 12.29
N ARG A 57 -10.50 15.34 13.39
CA ARG A 57 -9.67 16.55 13.32
C ARG A 57 -8.32 16.26 12.65
N TRP A 58 -7.76 15.08 12.86
CA TRP A 58 -6.54 14.66 12.18
C TRP A 58 -6.73 14.59 10.65
N GLY A 59 -7.84 14.03 10.18
CA GLY A 59 -8.18 14.01 8.75
C GLY A 59 -8.41 15.41 8.17
N GLU A 60 -9.09 16.29 8.92
CA GLU A 60 -9.28 17.70 8.53
C GLU A 60 -7.93 18.43 8.39
N LEU A 61 -7.00 18.23 9.34
CA LEU A 61 -5.65 18.79 9.28
C LEU A 61 -4.85 18.30 8.07
N MET A 62 -5.04 17.05 7.64
CA MET A 62 -4.41 16.56 6.41
C MET A 62 -4.91 17.30 5.17
N LEU A 63 -6.20 17.61 5.11
CA LEU A 63 -6.78 18.39 4.01
C LEU A 63 -6.36 19.86 4.07
N GLU A 64 -6.26 20.44 5.27
CA GLU A 64 -5.72 21.79 5.48
C GLU A 64 -4.27 21.91 4.99
N ASN A 65 -3.46 20.84 5.11
CA ASN A 65 -2.06 20.79 4.70
C ASN A 65 -1.83 19.95 3.43
N GLN A 66 -2.83 19.87 2.54
CA GLN A 66 -2.82 18.93 1.41
C GLN A 66 -1.62 19.12 0.47
N HIS A 67 -1.26 20.37 0.16
CA HIS A 67 -0.16 20.69 -0.73
C HIS A 67 1.20 20.32 -0.13
N ASP A 68 1.40 20.57 1.16
CA ASP A 68 2.67 20.26 1.83
C ASP A 68 2.88 18.74 1.94
N LEU A 69 1.83 18.00 2.31
CA LEU A 69 1.85 16.54 2.33
C LEU A 69 2.09 15.95 0.93
N ALA A 70 1.45 16.50 -0.10
CA ALA A 70 1.68 16.07 -1.48
C ALA A 70 3.09 16.39 -1.97
N THR A 71 3.68 17.51 -1.52
CA THR A 71 5.06 17.89 -1.83
C THR A 71 6.03 16.90 -1.20
N ILE A 72 5.82 16.55 0.07
CA ILE A 72 6.62 15.52 0.76
C ILE A 72 6.56 14.20 -0.02
N LEU A 73 5.35 13.71 -0.31
CA LEU A 73 5.14 12.46 -1.05
C LEU A 73 5.84 12.45 -2.41
N THR A 74 5.65 13.51 -3.20
CA THR A 74 6.25 13.63 -4.53
C THR A 74 7.78 13.62 -4.44
N THR A 75 8.33 14.28 -3.42
CA THR A 75 9.78 14.40 -3.25
C THR A 75 10.42 13.10 -2.78
N GLU A 76 9.86 12.43 -1.77
CA GLU A 76 10.48 11.21 -1.19
C GLU A 76 10.12 9.92 -1.95
N GLN A 77 8.96 9.87 -2.63
CA GLN A 77 8.49 8.66 -3.30
C GLN A 77 8.54 8.76 -4.83
N GLY A 78 8.45 9.96 -5.40
CA GLY A 78 8.59 10.21 -6.84
C GLY A 78 7.30 10.28 -7.65
N LYS A 79 6.13 9.90 -7.11
CA LYS A 79 4.87 9.96 -7.86
C LYS A 79 4.54 11.37 -8.34
N PRO A 80 3.79 11.52 -9.45
CA PRO A 80 3.29 12.82 -9.89
C PRO A 80 2.54 13.57 -8.80
N PHE A 81 2.72 14.89 -8.75
CA PHE A 81 2.13 15.75 -7.72
C PHE A 81 0.59 15.66 -7.68
N THR A 82 -0.05 15.53 -8.84
CA THR A 82 -1.51 15.30 -8.94
C THR A 82 -1.94 13.99 -8.28
N GLU A 83 -1.17 12.91 -8.45
CA GLU A 83 -1.46 11.64 -7.75
C GLU A 83 -1.21 11.77 -6.24
N ALA A 84 -0.18 12.50 -5.83
CA ALA A 84 0.11 12.76 -4.43
C ALA A 84 -1.04 13.51 -3.74
N LEU A 85 -1.58 14.58 -4.37
CA LEU A 85 -2.77 15.29 -3.88
C LEU A 85 -3.97 14.35 -3.69
N GLY A 86 -4.19 13.46 -4.66
CA GLY A 86 -5.23 12.43 -4.60
C GLY A 86 -5.01 11.45 -3.45
N GLU A 87 -3.76 11.03 -3.20
CA GLU A 87 -3.44 10.19 -2.05
C GLU A 87 -3.73 10.89 -0.72
N VAL A 88 -3.39 12.17 -0.56
CA VAL A 88 -3.66 12.89 0.69
C VAL A 88 -5.17 12.87 0.99
N ALA A 89 -6.00 13.18 0.00
CA ALA A 89 -7.46 13.14 0.15
C ALA A 89 -7.97 11.73 0.46
N TYR A 90 -7.45 10.72 -0.25
CA TYR A 90 -7.78 9.32 0.00
C TYR A 90 -7.40 8.87 1.42
N ALA A 91 -6.21 9.26 1.90
CA ALA A 91 -5.72 8.96 3.24
C ALA A 91 -6.56 9.65 4.33
N ALA A 92 -6.93 10.91 4.13
CA ALA A 92 -7.82 11.64 5.02
C ALA A 92 -9.22 10.99 5.11
N GLY A 93 -9.72 10.42 4.01
CA GLY A 93 -10.97 9.67 3.97
C GLY A 93 -11.01 8.46 4.91
N PHE A 94 -9.88 7.77 5.14
CA PHE A 94 -9.83 6.71 6.16
C PHE A 94 -10.03 7.25 7.57
N LEU A 95 -9.42 8.39 7.90
CA LEU A 95 -9.59 9.04 9.21
C LEU A 95 -11.04 9.49 9.41
N GLU A 96 -11.64 10.11 8.40
CA GLU A 96 -13.05 10.50 8.44
C GLU A 96 -13.95 9.28 8.69
N TRP A 97 -13.85 8.25 7.85
CA TRP A 97 -14.70 7.06 7.95
C TRP A 97 -14.57 6.37 9.30
N PHE A 98 -13.34 6.11 9.77
CA PHE A 98 -13.13 5.44 11.05
C PHE A 98 -13.43 6.32 12.26
N ALA A 99 -13.36 7.65 12.13
CA ALA A 99 -13.87 8.55 13.16
C ALA A 99 -15.39 8.36 13.35
N GLU A 100 -16.14 8.17 12.26
CA GLU A 100 -17.57 7.88 12.37
C GLU A 100 -17.84 6.51 12.99
N GLU A 101 -17.14 5.48 12.50
CA GLU A 101 -17.29 4.10 12.96
C GLU A 101 -16.85 3.89 14.41
N ALA A 102 -16.02 4.77 14.97
CA ALA A 102 -15.65 4.75 16.39
C ALA A 102 -16.88 4.68 17.32
N LYS A 103 -17.99 5.32 16.93
CA LYS A 103 -19.24 5.40 17.73
C LYS A 103 -20.18 4.19 17.51
N ARG A 104 -19.85 3.30 16.58
CA ARG A 104 -20.69 2.17 16.13
C ARG A 104 -20.08 0.81 16.43
N ILE A 105 -19.14 0.75 17.37
CA ILE A 105 -18.55 -0.49 17.87
C ILE A 105 -19.55 -1.16 18.84
N TYR A 106 -20.64 -1.68 18.29
CA TYR A 106 -21.72 -2.30 19.06
C TYR A 106 -21.31 -3.70 19.58
N GLY A 107 -21.85 -4.03 20.75
CA GLY A 107 -21.89 -5.39 21.26
C GLY A 107 -23.21 -6.07 20.91
N ASP A 108 -23.40 -7.29 21.40
CA ASP A 108 -24.61 -8.09 21.14
C ASP A 108 -25.24 -8.58 22.44
N VAL A 109 -26.56 -8.77 22.42
CA VAL A 109 -27.32 -9.48 23.47
C VAL A 109 -27.85 -10.76 22.85
N ILE A 110 -27.38 -11.91 23.35
CA ILE A 110 -27.71 -13.22 22.77
C ILE A 110 -28.76 -13.91 23.65
N PRO A 111 -29.82 -14.51 23.06
CA PRO A 111 -30.77 -15.32 23.80
C PRO A 111 -30.08 -16.39 24.65
N SER A 112 -30.39 -16.42 25.94
CA SER A 112 -29.80 -17.38 26.87
C SER A 112 -30.51 -18.73 26.76
N HIS A 113 -29.74 -19.81 26.74
CA HIS A 113 -30.25 -21.19 26.89
C HIS A 113 -30.44 -21.60 28.36
N LYS A 114 -30.07 -20.75 29.32
CA LYS A 114 -30.24 -20.97 30.77
C LYS A 114 -31.20 -19.93 31.34
N ALA A 115 -32.20 -20.39 32.10
CA ALA A 115 -33.33 -19.58 32.58
C ALA A 115 -32.93 -18.34 33.41
N ASN A 116 -31.81 -18.41 34.16
CA ASN A 116 -31.36 -17.34 35.05
C ASN A 116 -30.03 -16.71 34.59
N SER A 117 -29.79 -16.60 33.28
CA SER A 117 -28.61 -15.91 32.77
C SER A 117 -28.89 -15.03 31.57
N ARG A 118 -28.01 -14.07 31.33
CA ARG A 118 -27.94 -13.25 30.10
C ARG A 118 -26.58 -13.46 29.45
N ILE A 119 -26.55 -13.50 28.12
CA ILE A 119 -25.31 -13.57 27.35
C ILE A 119 -25.11 -12.20 26.71
N LEU A 120 -24.04 -11.52 27.09
CA LEU A 120 -23.65 -10.22 26.55
C LEU A 120 -22.31 -10.36 25.86
N VAL A 121 -22.18 -9.79 24.66
CA VAL A 121 -20.92 -9.67 23.94
C VAL A 121 -20.53 -8.21 23.93
N THR A 122 -19.37 -7.88 24.48
CA THR A 122 -18.76 -6.56 24.39
C THR A 122 -17.58 -6.58 23.43
N LYS A 123 -17.25 -5.42 22.86
CA LYS A 123 -16.09 -5.23 21.99
C LYS A 123 -15.15 -4.21 22.65
N GLU A 124 -13.90 -4.60 22.83
CA GLU A 124 -12.87 -3.76 23.47
C GLU A 124 -11.64 -3.64 22.57
N PRO A 125 -10.87 -2.53 22.68
CA PRO A 125 -9.62 -2.40 21.95
C PRO A 125 -8.63 -3.50 22.32
N ILE A 126 -7.94 -4.04 21.33
CA ILE A 126 -7.06 -5.20 21.49
C ILE A 126 -5.82 -4.91 22.33
N GLY A 127 -5.38 -3.65 22.43
CA GLY A 127 -4.17 -3.25 23.16
C GLY A 127 -3.22 -2.43 22.30
N VAL A 128 -1.92 -2.61 22.52
CA VAL A 128 -0.86 -2.02 21.70
C VAL A 128 -0.80 -2.73 20.36
N VAL A 129 -0.77 -1.96 19.28
CA VAL A 129 -0.68 -2.44 17.89
C VAL A 129 0.69 -2.07 17.32
N GLY A 130 1.42 -3.05 16.79
CA GLY A 130 2.54 -2.80 15.89
C GLY A 130 2.01 -2.62 14.47
N ALA A 131 2.49 -1.62 13.76
CA ALA A 131 2.19 -1.41 12.34
C ALA A 131 3.48 -1.29 11.54
N ILE A 132 3.53 -1.94 10.38
CA ILE A 132 4.63 -1.82 9.43
C ILE A 132 4.01 -1.50 8.07
N THR A 133 4.44 -0.40 7.44
CA THR A 133 3.85 0.11 6.19
C THR A 133 4.89 0.21 5.06
N PRO A 134 4.47 -0.02 3.81
CA PRO A 134 5.35 0.10 2.64
C PRO A 134 5.52 1.56 2.22
N TRP A 135 6.35 1.76 1.20
CA TRP A 135 6.71 3.06 0.62
C TRP A 135 5.77 3.55 -0.49
N ASN A 136 4.90 2.70 -1.04
CA ASN A 136 4.22 3.02 -2.29
C ASN A 136 3.02 3.96 -2.14
N PHE A 137 2.28 3.87 -1.03
CA PHE A 137 1.27 4.85 -0.63
C PHE A 137 1.49 5.20 0.85
N PRO A 138 2.51 6.00 1.17
CA PRO A 138 2.94 6.25 2.55
C PRO A 138 1.82 6.77 3.45
N LEU A 139 1.06 7.78 3.01
CA LEU A 139 -0.01 8.36 3.83
C LEU A 139 -1.20 7.42 3.94
N ALA A 140 -1.64 6.84 2.82
CA ALA A 140 -2.83 6.00 2.81
C ALA A 140 -2.63 4.69 3.57
N MET A 141 -1.44 4.06 3.47
CA MET A 141 -1.16 2.82 4.19
C MET A 141 -1.04 3.04 5.70
N ILE A 142 -0.55 4.20 6.13
CA ILE A 142 -0.49 4.58 7.54
C ILE A 142 -1.90 4.84 8.08
N THR A 143 -2.65 5.74 7.45
CA THR A 143 -4.00 6.13 7.91
C THR A 143 -4.98 4.95 7.90
N ARG A 144 -4.91 4.06 6.90
CA ARG A 144 -5.72 2.82 6.85
C ARG A 144 -5.47 1.89 8.05
N LYS A 145 -4.31 2.00 8.72
CA LYS A 145 -3.98 1.22 9.94
C LYS A 145 -4.21 2.01 11.21
N ALA A 146 -3.73 3.26 11.27
CA ALA A 146 -3.77 4.11 12.45
C ALA A 146 -5.20 4.54 12.78
N ALA A 147 -6.00 4.92 11.77
CA ALA A 147 -7.37 5.38 11.94
C ALA A 147 -8.25 4.35 12.69
N PRO A 148 -8.39 3.08 12.24
CA PRO A 148 -9.21 2.11 12.97
C PRO A 148 -8.64 1.76 14.34
N ALA A 149 -7.32 1.68 14.49
CA ALA A 149 -6.69 1.33 15.76
C ALA A 149 -6.99 2.40 16.83
N ILE A 150 -6.75 3.66 16.50
CA ILE A 150 -6.91 4.79 17.43
C ILE A 150 -8.40 5.04 17.68
N ALA A 151 -9.26 4.95 16.67
CA ALA A 151 -10.72 5.02 16.80
C ALA A 151 -11.28 3.96 17.75
N ALA A 152 -10.77 2.72 17.67
CA ALA A 152 -11.15 1.63 18.58
C ALA A 152 -10.66 1.84 20.03
N GLY A 153 -9.66 2.71 20.25
CA GLY A 153 -9.06 2.96 21.56
C GLY A 153 -7.74 2.20 21.79
N CYS A 154 -7.08 1.73 20.73
CA CYS A 154 -5.73 1.16 20.79
C CYS A 154 -4.67 2.27 20.76
N SER A 155 -3.44 1.94 21.16
CA SER A 155 -2.24 2.70 20.83
C SER A 155 -1.43 1.96 19.77
N MET A 156 -0.53 2.68 19.09
CA MET A 156 0.22 2.16 17.95
C MET A 156 1.70 2.53 18.00
N VAL A 157 2.54 1.57 17.61
CA VAL A 157 3.94 1.78 17.22
C VAL A 157 4.06 1.47 15.74
N LEU A 158 4.30 2.49 14.94
CA LEU A 158 4.40 2.43 13.48
C LEU A 158 5.87 2.43 13.05
N LYS A 159 6.25 1.48 12.20
CA LYS A 159 7.46 1.52 11.40
C LYS A 159 7.12 1.79 9.93
N PRO A 160 7.34 3.00 9.41
CA PRO A 160 7.21 3.27 7.98
C PRO A 160 8.40 2.68 7.21
N SER A 161 8.31 2.63 5.89
CA SER A 161 9.47 2.32 5.06
C SER A 161 10.52 3.43 5.17
N GLU A 162 11.78 3.03 5.14
CA GLU A 162 12.96 3.90 5.17
C GLU A 162 13.09 4.75 3.90
N GLU A 163 12.45 4.35 2.80
CA GLU A 163 12.41 5.11 1.54
C GLU A 163 11.49 6.34 1.66
N THR A 164 10.43 6.27 2.48
CA THR A 164 9.42 7.34 2.58
C THR A 164 9.01 7.65 4.03
N PRO A 165 9.95 7.98 4.94
CA PRO A 165 9.65 8.18 6.35
C PRO A 165 9.09 9.58 6.64
N LEU A 166 9.31 10.57 5.77
CA LEU A 166 8.96 11.97 6.03
C LEU A 166 7.44 12.16 6.08
N SER A 167 6.69 11.48 5.21
CA SER A 167 5.23 11.44 5.27
C SER A 167 4.70 10.91 6.60
N ALA A 168 5.36 9.88 7.17
CA ALA A 168 4.95 9.31 8.45
C ALA A 168 5.20 10.27 9.61
N LEU A 169 6.34 10.99 9.58
CA LEU A 169 6.68 12.01 10.56
C LEU A 169 5.71 13.20 10.48
N ALA A 170 5.39 13.67 9.28
CA ALA A 170 4.40 14.72 9.07
C ALA A 170 3.02 14.32 9.62
N LEU A 171 2.59 13.08 9.36
CA LEU A 171 1.35 12.56 9.95
C LEU A 171 1.38 12.53 11.48
N ALA A 172 2.52 12.19 12.09
CA ALA A 172 2.66 12.20 13.54
C ALA A 172 2.50 13.62 14.12
N THR A 173 3.09 14.62 13.48
CA THR A 173 2.91 16.04 13.84
C THR A 173 1.44 16.44 13.76
N LEU A 174 0.75 16.13 12.65
CA LEU A 174 -0.67 16.44 12.50
C LEU A 174 -1.55 15.67 13.50
N ALA A 175 -1.15 14.46 13.90
CA ALA A 175 -1.87 13.70 14.94
C ALA A 175 -1.77 14.40 16.30
N GLU A 176 -0.58 14.88 16.66
CA GLU A 176 -0.35 15.65 17.89
C GLU A 176 -1.18 16.94 17.90
N GLU A 177 -1.17 17.70 16.79
CA GLU A 177 -1.99 18.90 16.62
C GLU A 177 -3.50 18.62 16.69
N ALA A 178 -3.94 17.44 16.21
CA ALA A 178 -5.33 17.00 16.33
C ALA A 178 -5.75 16.65 17.78
N GLY A 179 -4.79 16.55 18.71
CA GLY A 179 -5.00 16.18 20.09
C GLY A 179 -4.91 14.68 20.35
N VAL A 180 -4.24 13.90 19.48
CA VAL A 180 -3.85 12.51 19.79
C VAL A 180 -2.87 12.55 20.97
N PRO A 181 -3.18 11.92 22.12
CA PRO A 181 -2.31 12.03 23.29
C PRO A 181 -0.93 11.40 23.05
N ALA A 182 0.09 11.96 23.70
CA ALA A 182 1.45 11.42 23.68
C ALA A 182 1.46 9.91 23.98
N GLY A 183 2.19 9.15 23.16
CA GLY A 183 2.27 7.70 23.24
C GLY A 183 1.12 6.94 22.56
N VAL A 184 0.02 7.57 22.14
CA VAL A 184 -1.05 6.85 21.42
C VAL A 184 -0.62 6.50 19.99
N PHE A 185 0.10 7.38 19.32
CA PHE A 185 0.69 7.14 18.01
C PHE A 185 2.20 7.44 18.07
N ASN A 186 3.02 6.43 17.79
CA ASN A 186 4.47 6.53 17.84
C ASN A 186 5.04 6.09 16.49
N VAL A 187 5.99 6.85 15.96
CA VAL A 187 6.66 6.53 14.70
C VAL A 187 8.12 6.20 14.99
N VAL A 188 8.57 5.03 14.54
CA VAL A 188 9.94 4.55 14.73
C VAL A 188 10.49 4.15 13.37
N SER A 189 11.41 4.95 12.84
CA SER A 189 12.04 4.71 11.54
C SER A 189 13.52 4.43 11.67
N GLY A 190 14.06 3.53 10.86
CA GLY A 190 15.42 3.01 11.00
C GLY A 190 15.47 1.52 10.70
N ASP A 191 16.30 0.76 11.41
CA ASP A 191 16.62 -0.65 11.13
C ASP A 191 15.37 -1.55 11.17
N ALA A 192 14.86 -1.98 10.01
CA ALA A 192 13.70 -2.85 9.88
C ALA A 192 13.79 -4.17 10.65
N PRO A 193 14.84 -4.99 10.49
CA PRO A 193 15.02 -6.19 11.31
C PRO A 193 15.00 -5.92 12.82
N ALA A 194 15.70 -4.89 13.30
CA ALA A 194 15.78 -4.59 14.73
C ALA A 194 14.43 -4.10 15.30
N ILE A 195 13.77 -3.16 14.61
CA ILE A 195 12.46 -2.63 15.00
C ILE A 195 11.40 -3.73 14.92
N GLY A 196 11.38 -4.50 13.82
CA GLY A 196 10.48 -5.63 13.63
C GLY A 196 10.66 -6.68 14.73
N GLY A 197 11.90 -7.09 15.02
CA GLY A 197 12.20 -8.03 16.10
C GLY A 197 11.71 -7.54 17.46
N ALA A 198 11.93 -6.26 17.80
CA ALA A 198 11.42 -5.68 19.04
C ALA A 198 9.89 -5.77 19.15
N ILE A 199 9.16 -5.41 18.09
CA ILE A 199 7.69 -5.52 18.02
C ILE A 199 7.25 -6.98 18.16
N MET A 200 7.98 -7.91 17.55
CA MET A 200 7.64 -9.33 17.57
C MET A 200 7.94 -10.01 18.91
N ASP A 201 8.98 -9.60 19.63
CA ASP A 201 9.30 -10.19 20.94
C ASP A 201 8.40 -9.63 22.05
N ALA A 202 7.85 -8.42 21.88
CA ALA A 202 7.08 -7.73 22.90
C ALA A 202 5.67 -8.34 23.09
N LYS A 203 5.47 -9.08 24.19
CA LYS A 203 4.16 -9.67 24.57
C LYS A 203 3.04 -8.65 24.80
N VAL A 204 3.40 -7.39 25.09
CA VAL A 204 2.43 -6.29 25.25
C VAL A 204 1.83 -5.86 23.92
N VAL A 205 2.53 -6.07 22.80
CA VAL A 205 2.00 -5.87 21.45
C VAL A 205 1.04 -7.03 21.15
N ARG A 206 -0.25 -6.73 21.08
CA ARG A 206 -1.32 -7.73 20.92
C ARG A 206 -1.71 -7.96 19.46
N LYS A 207 -1.36 -7.04 18.58
CA LYS A 207 -1.66 -7.11 17.15
C LYS A 207 -0.50 -6.57 16.32
N LEU A 208 -0.19 -7.23 15.22
CA LEU A 208 0.62 -6.69 14.13
C LEU A 208 -0.29 -6.42 12.91
N SER A 209 -0.14 -5.26 12.29
CA SER A 209 -0.70 -4.93 10.99
C SER A 209 0.43 -4.65 10.01
N PHE A 210 0.66 -5.56 9.07
CA PHE A 210 1.72 -5.47 8.08
C PHE A 210 1.15 -5.28 6.68
N THR A 211 1.75 -4.39 5.91
CA THR A 211 1.56 -4.34 4.45
C THR A 211 2.93 -4.35 3.79
N GLY A 212 3.11 -5.20 2.78
CA GLY A 212 4.38 -5.33 2.07
C GLY A 212 4.48 -6.66 1.32
N SER A 213 5.69 -7.15 1.10
CA SER A 213 5.89 -8.36 0.29
C SER A 213 5.40 -9.63 0.97
N THR A 214 4.97 -10.61 0.18
CA THR A 214 4.51 -11.93 0.66
C THR A 214 5.60 -12.65 1.46
N GLN A 215 6.86 -12.52 1.06
CA GLN A 215 8.00 -13.14 1.75
C GLN A 215 8.16 -12.60 3.18
N VAL A 216 8.14 -11.27 3.35
CA VAL A 216 8.24 -10.64 4.67
C VAL A 216 7.00 -10.94 5.51
N GLY A 217 5.81 -10.94 4.90
CA GLY A 217 4.57 -11.35 5.57
C GLY A 217 4.65 -12.76 6.15
N LYS A 218 5.16 -13.73 5.39
CA LYS A 218 5.38 -15.12 5.85
C LYS A 218 6.38 -15.18 7.02
N LEU A 219 7.46 -14.38 6.97
CA LEU A 219 8.43 -14.29 8.07
C LEU A 219 7.77 -13.77 9.35
N LEU A 220 7.07 -12.64 9.26
CA LEU A 220 6.37 -12.03 10.39
C LEU A 220 5.28 -12.95 10.94
N MET A 221 4.59 -13.70 10.08
CA MET A 221 3.59 -14.68 10.51
C MET A 221 4.20 -15.79 11.37
N ARG A 222 5.38 -16.31 11.00
CA ARG A 222 6.09 -17.31 11.81
C ARG A 222 6.51 -16.74 13.16
N GLN A 223 7.11 -15.55 13.17
CA GLN A 223 7.51 -14.86 14.41
C GLN A 223 6.30 -14.50 15.31
N ALA A 224 5.12 -14.29 14.73
CA ALA A 224 3.93 -13.95 15.50
C ALA A 224 3.45 -15.10 16.39
N ALA A 225 3.77 -16.35 16.01
CA ALA A 225 3.39 -17.54 16.75
C ALA A 225 4.00 -17.56 18.16
N ASP A 226 5.22 -17.05 18.33
CA ASP A 226 5.97 -17.07 19.60
C ASP A 226 5.26 -16.27 20.72
N THR A 227 4.44 -15.28 20.36
CA THR A 227 3.63 -14.51 21.32
C THR A 227 2.12 -14.63 21.08
N VAL A 228 1.70 -15.44 20.10
CA VAL A 228 0.31 -15.60 19.67
C VAL A 228 -0.39 -14.26 19.41
N LYS A 229 0.31 -13.30 18.79
CA LYS A 229 -0.26 -11.97 18.50
C LYS A 229 -1.17 -12.02 17.26
N LYS A 230 -2.25 -11.22 17.26
CA LYS A 230 -3.20 -11.17 16.14
C LYS A 230 -2.55 -10.53 14.92
N LEU A 231 -2.77 -11.09 13.73
CA LEU A 231 -2.22 -10.57 12.48
C LEU A 231 -3.29 -9.94 11.58
N SER A 232 -2.88 -8.92 10.83
CA SER A 232 -3.50 -8.51 9.57
C SER A 232 -2.37 -8.32 8.55
N LEU A 233 -2.43 -9.07 7.45
CA LEU A 233 -1.39 -9.08 6.42
C LEU A 233 -2.05 -8.71 5.10
N GLU A 234 -1.64 -7.58 4.52
CA GLU A 234 -1.96 -7.20 3.14
C GLU A 234 -0.67 -7.38 2.33
N LEU A 235 -0.64 -8.38 1.45
CA LEU A 235 0.57 -8.81 0.77
C LEU A 235 0.53 -8.42 -0.71
N GLY A 236 1.50 -8.91 -1.50
CA GLY A 236 1.56 -8.63 -2.94
C GLY A 236 0.31 -9.12 -3.69
N GLY A 237 0.14 -8.65 -4.91
CA GLY A 237 -0.93 -9.08 -5.83
C GLY A 237 -0.43 -9.34 -7.24
N ASN A 238 -1.12 -10.20 -7.98
CA ASN A 238 -0.90 -10.36 -9.42
C ASN A 238 -2.23 -10.28 -10.18
N ALA A 239 -2.87 -9.11 -10.08
CA ALA A 239 -4.28 -8.95 -10.41
C ALA A 239 -4.58 -9.27 -11.89
N PRO A 240 -5.57 -10.15 -12.16
CA PRO A 240 -6.10 -10.34 -13.49
C PRO A 240 -6.97 -9.14 -13.90
N PHE A 241 -6.91 -8.79 -15.18
CA PHE A 241 -7.78 -7.81 -15.82
C PHE A 241 -8.36 -8.45 -17.08
N ILE A 242 -9.65 -8.75 -17.06
CA ILE A 242 -10.32 -9.58 -18.08
C ILE A 242 -11.14 -8.69 -19.00
N VAL A 243 -10.97 -8.84 -20.31
CA VAL A 243 -11.67 -8.07 -21.34
C VAL A 243 -12.39 -9.05 -22.27
N PHE A 244 -13.72 -9.06 -22.18
CA PHE A 244 -14.59 -9.77 -23.12
C PHE A 244 -14.77 -8.97 -24.42
N ASP A 245 -15.26 -9.63 -25.47
CA ASP A 245 -15.45 -9.04 -26.80
C ASP A 245 -16.52 -7.94 -26.86
N ASP A 246 -17.46 -7.94 -25.91
CA ASP A 246 -18.50 -6.94 -25.76
C ASP A 246 -18.10 -5.74 -24.87
N ALA A 247 -16.88 -5.75 -24.34
CA ALA A 247 -16.39 -4.73 -23.42
C ALA A 247 -16.27 -3.33 -24.07
N ASP A 248 -16.78 -2.32 -23.36
CA ASP A 248 -16.49 -0.91 -23.63
C ASP A 248 -15.48 -0.34 -22.61
N ALA A 249 -14.87 0.79 -22.94
CA ALA A 249 -13.94 1.55 -22.07
C ALA A 249 -12.75 0.77 -21.44
N ALA A 250 -12.50 -0.48 -21.84
CA ALA A 250 -11.52 -1.36 -21.21
C ALA A 250 -10.08 -0.82 -21.28
N VAL A 251 -9.71 -0.12 -22.36
CA VAL A 251 -8.37 0.48 -22.50
C VAL A 251 -8.13 1.57 -21.45
N LEU A 252 -9.10 2.46 -21.24
CA LEU A 252 -9.00 3.51 -20.23
C LEU A 252 -8.93 2.92 -18.81
N GLY A 253 -9.74 1.88 -18.57
CA GLY A 253 -9.70 1.08 -17.35
C GLY A 253 -8.33 0.46 -17.10
N ALA A 254 -7.75 -0.17 -18.11
CA ALA A 254 -6.43 -0.79 -18.05
C ALA A 254 -5.33 0.24 -17.77
N ILE A 255 -5.36 1.41 -18.41
CA ILE A 255 -4.40 2.49 -18.15
C ILE A 255 -4.46 2.94 -16.68
N ALA A 256 -5.67 3.23 -16.18
CA ALA A 256 -5.88 3.68 -14.82
C ALA A 256 -5.49 2.60 -13.78
N ALA A 257 -5.79 1.34 -14.05
CA ALA A 257 -5.49 0.22 -13.16
C ALA A 257 -4.02 -0.17 -13.18
N LYS A 258 -3.33 -0.09 -14.32
CA LYS A 258 -1.94 -0.54 -14.44
C LYS A 258 -0.92 0.52 -14.09
N PHE A 259 -1.07 1.74 -14.61
CA PHE A 259 0.04 2.69 -14.63
C PHE A 259 -0.02 3.72 -13.50
N ARG A 260 -1.09 3.74 -12.68
CA ARG A 260 -1.12 4.56 -11.45
C ARG A 260 0.11 4.29 -10.58
N ASN A 261 0.75 5.36 -10.09
CA ASN A 261 1.98 5.31 -9.31
C ASN A 261 3.10 4.50 -9.99
N THR A 262 3.22 4.63 -11.32
CA THR A 262 4.18 3.88 -12.14
C THR A 262 4.04 2.35 -11.95
N GLY A 263 2.82 1.87 -11.74
CA GLY A 263 2.51 0.46 -11.51
C GLY A 263 2.99 -0.12 -10.17
N GLN A 264 3.44 0.72 -9.24
CA GLN A 264 3.88 0.34 -7.90
C GLN A 264 2.69 0.27 -6.93
N THR A 265 1.65 -0.48 -7.30
CA THR A 265 0.46 -0.66 -6.46
C THR A 265 0.08 -2.13 -6.36
N CYS A 266 -0.26 -2.59 -5.16
CA CYS A 266 -0.63 -4.00 -4.91
C CYS A 266 -1.88 -4.44 -5.69
N VAL A 267 -2.78 -3.52 -6.01
CA VAL A 267 -3.99 -3.78 -6.81
C VAL A 267 -3.81 -3.52 -8.30
N CYS A 268 -2.60 -3.23 -8.79
CA CYS A 268 -2.41 -2.96 -10.22
C CYS A 268 -2.73 -4.18 -11.08
N ALA A 269 -3.41 -3.94 -12.20
CA ALA A 269 -3.68 -4.93 -13.23
C ALA A 269 -2.39 -5.39 -13.91
N ASN A 270 -1.90 -6.59 -13.59
CA ASN A 270 -0.62 -7.08 -14.11
C ASN A 270 -0.80 -8.06 -15.27
N ARG A 271 -1.81 -8.93 -15.19
CA ARG A 271 -2.13 -9.95 -16.19
C ARG A 271 -3.42 -9.57 -16.91
N LEU A 272 -3.30 -9.00 -18.10
CA LEU A 272 -4.43 -8.53 -18.92
C LEU A 272 -4.86 -9.68 -19.84
N TYR A 273 -5.96 -10.34 -19.51
CA TYR A 273 -6.56 -11.38 -20.33
C TYR A 273 -7.56 -10.74 -21.28
N VAL A 274 -7.39 -10.95 -22.58
CA VAL A 274 -8.21 -10.31 -23.61
C VAL A 274 -8.72 -11.36 -24.57
N GLN A 275 -10.04 -11.33 -24.81
CA GLN A 275 -10.69 -12.33 -25.65
C GLN A 275 -10.22 -12.22 -27.10
N ASP A 276 -10.06 -13.36 -27.77
CA ASP A 276 -9.43 -13.46 -29.10
C ASP A 276 -10.00 -12.48 -30.13
N ALA A 277 -11.31 -12.28 -30.15
CA ALA A 277 -11.98 -11.42 -31.12
C ALA A 277 -11.56 -9.95 -31.05
N VAL A 278 -11.14 -9.46 -29.88
CA VAL A 278 -10.77 -8.06 -29.64
C VAL A 278 -9.29 -7.87 -29.28
N TYR A 279 -8.52 -8.95 -29.20
CA TYR A 279 -7.14 -8.94 -28.72
C TYR A 279 -6.24 -7.95 -29.49
N GLU A 280 -6.22 -8.03 -30.82
CA GLU A 280 -5.34 -7.19 -31.65
C GLU A 280 -5.70 -5.71 -31.53
N GLU A 281 -6.99 -5.40 -31.54
CA GLU A 281 -7.45 -4.02 -31.43
C GLU A 281 -7.15 -3.45 -30.04
N PHE A 282 -7.43 -4.21 -28.99
CA PHE A 282 -7.20 -3.81 -27.61
C PHE A 282 -5.71 -3.59 -27.33
N THR A 283 -4.85 -4.55 -27.66
CA THR A 283 -3.41 -4.48 -27.37
C THR A 283 -2.74 -3.33 -28.11
N ARG A 284 -3.13 -3.08 -29.37
CA ARG A 284 -2.67 -1.91 -30.14
C ARG A 284 -3.10 -0.60 -29.49
N LYS A 285 -4.37 -0.46 -29.10
CA LYS A 285 -4.87 0.75 -28.43
C LYS A 285 -4.23 0.97 -27.06
N LEU A 286 -4.02 -0.10 -26.30
CA LEU A 286 -3.33 -0.06 -25.01
C LEU A 286 -1.88 0.38 -25.16
N ALA A 287 -1.14 -0.19 -26.13
CA ALA A 287 0.23 0.20 -26.42
C ALA A 287 0.33 1.68 -26.82
N GLN A 288 -0.60 2.17 -27.65
CA GLN A 288 -0.68 3.58 -28.02
C GLN A 288 -0.92 4.46 -26.79
N ALA A 289 -1.98 4.17 -26.01
CA ALA A 289 -2.33 4.96 -24.84
C ALA A 289 -1.23 4.95 -23.76
N ALA A 290 -0.55 3.82 -23.57
CA ALA A 290 0.59 3.72 -22.66
C ALA A 290 1.78 4.57 -23.12
N SER A 291 2.04 4.65 -24.42
CA SER A 291 3.13 5.48 -25.00
C SER A 291 2.85 6.98 -24.90
N GLU A 292 1.59 7.38 -24.77
CA GLU A 292 1.17 8.79 -24.60
C GLU A 292 1.33 9.28 -23.15
N LEU A 293 1.55 8.38 -22.18
CA LEU A 293 1.77 8.76 -20.78
C LEU A 293 3.11 9.46 -20.62
N LYS A 294 3.08 10.71 -20.19
CA LYS A 294 4.29 11.51 -19.97
C LYS A 294 5.10 11.00 -18.77
N VAL A 295 6.28 10.46 -19.06
CA VAL A 295 7.29 10.12 -18.05
C VAL A 295 8.10 11.38 -17.72
N SER A 296 8.12 11.78 -16.45
CA SER A 296 8.87 12.96 -16.01
C SER A 296 9.01 12.99 -14.48
N GLU A 297 9.80 13.93 -13.97
CA GLU A 297 9.77 14.28 -12.56
C GLU A 297 8.34 14.68 -12.12
N GLY A 298 7.98 14.35 -10.89
CA GLY A 298 6.60 14.45 -10.41
C GLY A 298 6.04 15.87 -10.32
N PHE A 299 6.89 16.90 -10.24
CA PHE A 299 6.47 18.31 -10.25
C PHE A 299 6.32 18.92 -11.64
N CYS A 300 6.73 18.22 -12.71
CA CYS A 300 6.55 18.71 -14.07
C CYS A 300 5.07 18.75 -14.44
N GLU A 301 4.64 19.81 -15.13
CA GLU A 301 3.28 19.94 -15.63
C GLU A 301 2.93 18.76 -16.54
N GLY A 302 1.77 18.13 -16.29
CA GLY A 302 1.29 16.97 -17.06
C GLY A 302 2.06 15.66 -16.79
N ALA A 303 2.89 15.58 -15.75
CA ALA A 303 3.54 14.33 -15.35
C ALA A 303 2.50 13.23 -15.12
N CYS A 304 2.63 12.11 -15.84
CA CYS A 304 1.77 10.93 -15.67
C CYS A 304 2.51 9.79 -14.98
N GLN A 305 3.82 9.67 -15.17
CA GLN A 305 4.64 8.58 -14.65
C GLN A 305 5.91 9.15 -14.01
N GLY A 306 6.08 8.90 -12.71
CA GLY A 306 7.32 9.21 -11.98
C GLY A 306 8.34 8.06 -12.05
N PRO A 307 9.50 8.20 -11.39
CA PRO A 307 10.49 7.12 -11.29
C PRO A 307 9.96 5.94 -10.47
N LEU A 308 10.61 4.78 -10.62
CA LEU A 308 10.50 3.69 -9.65
C LEU A 308 11.23 4.10 -8.35
N ILE A 309 10.80 3.55 -7.21
CA ILE A 309 11.27 3.98 -5.88
C ILE A 309 12.79 3.83 -5.70
N ASN A 310 13.40 2.78 -6.27
CA ASN A 310 14.82 2.50 -6.12
C ASN A 310 15.35 1.59 -7.25
N ALA A 311 16.67 1.38 -7.26
CA ALA A 311 17.36 0.56 -8.26
C ALA A 311 16.89 -0.90 -8.26
N MET A 312 16.58 -1.48 -7.09
CA MET A 312 16.09 -2.86 -7.02
C MET A 312 14.74 -3.04 -7.74
N ALA A 313 13.86 -2.04 -7.66
CA ALA A 313 12.60 -2.03 -8.40
C ALA A 313 12.84 -1.94 -9.92
N LEU A 314 13.80 -1.11 -10.35
CA LEU A 314 14.20 -1.01 -11.76
C LEU A 314 14.77 -2.35 -12.27
N ASP A 315 15.70 -2.95 -11.55
CA ASP A 315 16.33 -4.23 -11.91
C ASP A 315 15.28 -5.33 -12.08
N LYS A 316 14.29 -5.39 -11.17
CA LYS A 316 13.19 -6.34 -11.25
C LYS A 316 12.33 -6.13 -12.50
N VAL A 317 11.97 -4.88 -12.80
CA VAL A 317 11.21 -4.54 -14.01
C VAL A 317 11.98 -4.97 -15.27
N GLN A 318 13.27 -4.65 -15.34
CA GLN A 318 14.12 -5.02 -16.47
C GLN A 318 14.23 -6.55 -16.63
N ALA A 319 14.40 -7.27 -15.52
CA ALA A 319 14.45 -8.74 -15.54
C ALA A 319 13.14 -9.36 -16.07
N HIS A 320 11.98 -8.88 -15.61
CA HIS A 320 10.69 -9.39 -16.08
C HIS A 320 10.44 -9.11 -17.56
N VAL A 321 10.83 -7.92 -18.05
CA VAL A 321 10.68 -7.57 -19.47
C VAL A 321 11.64 -8.39 -20.35
N ALA A 322 12.89 -8.56 -19.93
CA ALA A 322 13.86 -9.38 -20.64
C ALA A 322 13.43 -10.86 -20.71
N ASP A 323 12.97 -11.42 -19.59
CA ASP A 323 12.44 -12.78 -19.51
C ASP A 323 11.24 -12.98 -20.44
N ALA A 324 10.32 -12.02 -20.48
CA ALA A 324 9.17 -12.07 -21.38
C ALA A 324 9.62 -12.07 -22.85
N ALA A 325 10.55 -11.20 -23.24
CA ALA A 325 11.08 -11.14 -24.60
C ALA A 325 11.79 -12.44 -25.01
N GLU A 326 12.58 -13.03 -24.12
CA GLU A 326 13.26 -14.32 -24.37
C GLU A 326 12.26 -15.48 -24.54
N LYS A 327 11.15 -15.45 -23.81
CA LYS A 327 10.14 -16.51 -23.79
C LYS A 327 8.96 -16.29 -24.75
N GLY A 328 9.18 -15.46 -25.78
CA GLY A 328 8.26 -15.28 -26.91
C GLY A 328 7.22 -14.17 -26.73
N GLY A 329 7.39 -13.31 -25.73
CA GLY A 329 6.59 -12.09 -25.58
C GLY A 329 7.05 -11.00 -26.53
N GLU A 330 6.09 -10.24 -27.04
CA GLU A 330 6.33 -9.14 -27.95
C GLU A 330 6.25 -7.81 -27.21
N ILE A 331 7.27 -6.96 -27.33
CA ILE A 331 7.27 -5.63 -26.69
C ILE A 331 6.55 -4.65 -27.62
N LEU A 332 5.29 -4.34 -27.30
CA LEU A 332 4.42 -3.46 -28.11
C LEU A 332 4.64 -1.98 -27.82
N ALA A 333 5.07 -1.65 -26.60
CA ALA A 333 5.44 -0.30 -26.16
C ALA A 333 6.49 -0.35 -25.05
N GLY A 334 7.34 0.67 -24.98
CA GLY A 334 8.36 0.80 -23.92
C GLY A 334 9.43 -0.30 -23.96
N GLY A 335 9.68 -0.93 -22.81
CA GLY A 335 10.57 -2.09 -22.66
C GLY A 335 12.07 -1.79 -22.58
N LYS A 336 12.45 -0.52 -22.47
CA LYS A 336 13.86 -0.08 -22.29
C LYS A 336 13.95 1.03 -21.26
N PRO A 337 15.08 1.17 -20.53
CA PRO A 337 15.29 2.28 -19.61
C PRO A 337 15.04 3.64 -20.27
N SER A 338 14.53 4.60 -19.48
CA SER A 338 14.25 5.96 -19.97
C SER A 338 15.54 6.74 -20.24
N GLU A 339 15.51 7.62 -21.23
CA GLU A 339 16.59 8.57 -21.50
C GLU A 339 16.80 9.59 -20.37
N LEU A 340 15.79 9.76 -19.49
CA LEU A 340 15.91 10.57 -18.27
C LEU A 340 16.95 10.03 -17.27
N GLY A 341 17.36 8.76 -17.40
CA GLY A 341 18.29 8.11 -16.48
C GLY A 341 17.67 7.75 -15.13
N GLY A 342 18.51 7.45 -14.14
CA GLY A 342 18.06 7.08 -12.79
C GLY A 342 17.16 5.84 -12.78
N THR A 343 16.07 5.90 -12.01
CA THR A 343 15.08 4.82 -11.88
C THR A 343 13.83 5.03 -12.73
N PHE A 344 13.89 5.90 -13.76
CA PHE A 344 12.81 6.09 -14.70
C PHE A 344 12.69 4.92 -15.68
N TYR A 345 11.48 4.35 -15.79
CA TYR A 345 11.17 3.30 -16.74
C TYR A 345 9.84 3.59 -17.44
N PRO A 346 9.78 3.59 -18.78
CA PRO A 346 8.57 3.91 -19.51
C PRO A 346 7.49 2.82 -19.35
N PRO A 347 6.20 3.21 -19.40
CA PRO A 347 5.09 2.27 -19.56
C PRO A 347 5.36 1.24 -20.63
N THR A 348 5.27 -0.03 -20.24
CA THR A 348 5.63 -1.16 -21.08
C THR A 348 4.43 -2.07 -21.26
N VAL A 349 4.15 -2.42 -22.51
CA VAL A 349 3.07 -3.34 -22.88
C VAL A 349 3.70 -4.53 -23.57
N ILE A 350 3.47 -5.71 -23.01
CA ILE A 350 3.93 -7.00 -23.54
C ILE A 350 2.72 -7.69 -24.17
N GLY A 351 2.76 -7.93 -25.47
CA GLY A 351 1.85 -8.81 -26.18
C GLY A 351 2.34 -10.27 -26.13
N ASN A 352 1.41 -11.18 -26.38
CA ASN A 352 1.64 -12.62 -26.52
C ASN A 352 2.27 -13.23 -25.26
N ALA A 353 1.87 -12.72 -24.09
CA ALA A 353 2.32 -13.23 -22.81
C ALA A 353 1.81 -14.66 -22.60
N ASN A 354 2.61 -15.48 -21.91
CA ASN A 354 2.30 -16.89 -21.70
C ASN A 354 2.80 -17.42 -20.34
N ALA A 355 2.38 -18.63 -19.99
CA ALA A 355 2.65 -19.25 -18.69
C ALA A 355 4.13 -19.52 -18.38
N LYS A 356 5.05 -19.39 -19.35
CA LYS A 356 6.49 -19.58 -19.10
C LYS A 356 7.17 -18.33 -18.53
N MET A 357 6.54 -17.16 -18.67
CA MET A 357 7.12 -15.87 -18.30
C MET A 357 7.01 -15.60 -16.81
N MET A 358 8.01 -14.94 -16.24
CA MET A 358 8.04 -14.54 -14.83
C MET A 358 6.85 -13.67 -14.45
N VAL A 359 6.45 -12.74 -15.32
CA VAL A 359 5.30 -11.82 -15.09
C VAL A 359 3.97 -12.56 -14.85
N THR A 360 3.86 -13.81 -15.29
CA THR A 360 2.67 -14.64 -15.03
C THR A 360 2.60 -15.11 -13.56
N HIS A 361 3.75 -15.38 -12.95
CA HIS A 361 3.85 -16.01 -11.63
C HIS A 361 4.26 -15.05 -10.53
N GLU A 362 4.91 -13.95 -10.89
CA GLU A 362 5.50 -12.99 -9.97
C GLU A 362 4.93 -11.60 -10.18
N GLU A 363 4.63 -10.91 -9.07
CA GLU A 363 4.27 -9.50 -9.08
C GLU A 363 5.47 -8.65 -9.54
N THR A 364 5.40 -8.01 -10.71
CA THR A 364 6.46 -7.10 -11.19
C THR A 364 6.60 -5.85 -10.32
N PHE A 365 5.48 -5.28 -9.87
CA PHE A 365 5.41 -4.04 -9.09
C PHE A 365 6.05 -2.82 -9.77
N GLY A 366 5.81 -2.69 -11.07
CA GLY A 366 6.27 -1.57 -11.90
C GLY A 366 5.41 -1.42 -13.16
N PRO A 367 5.77 -0.54 -14.11
CA PRO A 367 4.89 -0.09 -15.18
C PRO A 367 4.89 -1.07 -16.37
N VAL A 368 4.56 -2.33 -16.12
CA VAL A 368 4.53 -3.42 -17.11
C VAL A 368 3.15 -4.09 -17.13
N ALA A 369 2.47 -4.05 -18.28
CA ALA A 369 1.24 -4.81 -18.55
C ALA A 369 1.55 -5.99 -19.47
N ALA A 370 1.19 -7.21 -19.06
CA ALA A 370 1.33 -8.40 -19.88
C ALA A 370 -0.04 -8.85 -20.41
N CYS A 371 -0.18 -8.97 -21.73
CA CYS A 371 -1.43 -9.29 -22.41
C CYS A 371 -1.45 -10.76 -22.86
N TYR A 372 -2.50 -11.47 -22.46
CA TYR A 372 -2.74 -12.89 -22.71
C TYR A 372 -4.03 -13.04 -23.52
N ARG A 373 -4.07 -14.04 -24.40
CA ARG A 373 -5.28 -14.42 -25.12
C ARG A 373 -6.10 -15.41 -24.31
N PHE A 374 -7.42 -15.38 -24.51
CA PHE A 374 -8.32 -16.46 -24.14
C PHE A 374 -9.46 -16.57 -25.17
N SER A 375 -10.01 -17.76 -25.32
CA SER A 375 -11.11 -18.04 -26.26
C SER A 375 -12.45 -18.28 -25.56
N SER A 376 -12.46 -18.64 -24.28
CA SER A 376 -13.70 -18.92 -23.52
C SER A 376 -13.67 -18.42 -22.09
N GLU A 377 -14.86 -18.24 -21.50
CA GLU A 377 -15.00 -17.84 -20.09
C GLU A 377 -14.35 -18.87 -19.14
N GLU A 378 -14.55 -20.17 -19.37
CA GLU A 378 -13.96 -21.23 -18.55
C GLU A 378 -12.43 -21.17 -18.55
N GLU A 379 -11.84 -20.94 -19.72
CA GLU A 379 -10.39 -20.81 -19.88
C GLU A 379 -9.85 -19.60 -19.10
N VAL A 380 -10.45 -18.42 -19.26
CA VAL A 380 -9.94 -17.23 -18.57
C VAL A 380 -10.13 -17.32 -17.06
N LEU A 381 -11.19 -17.95 -16.58
CA LEU A 381 -11.38 -18.22 -15.16
C LEU A 381 -10.30 -19.15 -14.61
N SER A 382 -9.90 -20.18 -15.36
CA SER A 382 -8.79 -21.06 -14.99
C SER A 382 -7.47 -20.29 -14.93
N MET A 383 -7.13 -19.55 -15.99
CA MET A 383 -5.87 -18.79 -16.09
C MET A 383 -5.76 -17.69 -15.04
N ALA A 384 -6.85 -16.95 -14.78
CA ALA A 384 -6.88 -15.89 -13.79
C ALA A 384 -6.64 -16.43 -12.36
N ASN A 385 -7.22 -17.59 -12.05
CA ASN A 385 -7.12 -18.25 -10.74
C ASN A 385 -5.86 -19.12 -10.56
N GLU A 386 -5.10 -19.38 -11.63
CA GLU A 386 -3.78 -20.02 -11.55
C GLU A 386 -2.72 -19.03 -11.04
N SER A 387 -2.83 -18.66 -9.76
CA SER A 387 -1.94 -17.74 -9.08
C SER A 387 -1.92 -17.99 -7.57
N ASP A 388 -0.76 -17.87 -6.94
CA ASP A 388 -0.64 -17.87 -5.48
C ASP A 388 -1.17 -16.57 -4.83
N TYR A 389 -1.57 -15.59 -5.65
CA TYR A 389 -2.08 -14.28 -5.24
C TYR A 389 -3.61 -14.20 -5.34
N GLY A 390 -4.23 -13.35 -4.52
CA GLY A 390 -5.68 -13.17 -4.49
C GLY A 390 -6.14 -11.87 -3.82
N LEU A 391 -5.73 -10.73 -4.39
CA LEU A 391 -5.98 -9.41 -3.80
C LEU A 391 -7.06 -8.59 -4.52
N SER A 392 -6.97 -8.49 -5.84
CA SER A 392 -7.92 -7.74 -6.68
C SER A 392 -8.06 -8.40 -8.04
N ALA A 393 -9.21 -8.20 -8.67
CA ALA A 393 -9.48 -8.60 -10.05
C ALA A 393 -10.35 -7.53 -10.73
N TYR A 394 -10.24 -7.43 -12.04
CA TYR A 394 -11.01 -6.52 -12.87
C TYR A 394 -11.60 -7.32 -14.03
N PHE A 395 -12.83 -7.02 -14.42
CA PHE A 395 -13.42 -7.56 -15.64
C PHE A 395 -14.26 -6.48 -16.32
N TYR A 396 -14.29 -6.51 -17.65
CA TYR A 396 -15.06 -5.62 -18.50
C TYR A 396 -15.92 -6.45 -19.44
N SER A 397 -17.23 -6.23 -19.35
CA SER A 397 -18.26 -6.77 -20.22
C SER A 397 -19.51 -5.90 -20.07
N VAL A 398 -20.28 -5.69 -21.14
CA VAL A 398 -21.59 -5.01 -21.04
C VAL A 398 -22.72 -5.99 -20.70
N SER A 399 -22.48 -7.28 -20.93
CA SER A 399 -23.32 -8.38 -20.48
C SER A 399 -22.98 -8.70 -19.02
N ALA A 400 -23.48 -7.89 -18.09
CA ALA A 400 -23.43 -8.26 -16.68
C ALA A 400 -24.24 -9.55 -16.47
N PRO A 401 -23.72 -10.56 -15.75
CA PRO A 401 -24.53 -11.69 -15.31
C PRO A 401 -25.70 -11.27 -14.41
#